data_AF-A0A951D3L2-F1
#
_entry.id   AF-A0A951D3L2-F1
#
_cell.length_a   1.000
_cell.length_b   1.000
_cell.length_c   1.000
_cell.angle_alpha   90.00
_cell.angle_beta   90.00
_cell.angle_gamma   90.00
#
_symmetry.space_group_name_H-M   'P 1'
#
loop_
_entity.id
_entity.type
_entity.pdbx_description
1 polymer ?
#
loop_
_entity_poly.entity_id
_entity_poly.type
_entity_poly.pdbx_seq_one_letter_code
_entity_poly.pdbx_strand_id
1 'polypeptide(L)'
;MAMVGGPAWTEEQLDAVERRSGDLLLDAAAGSGKTSVLVERFVRAVLEDGVEVGAILTITFTEKAAAEMRDRIRGRLRELGAVREARATEGASISTIHGFCARLLRAHALAAGIDPAFEVLDEQRAQRLADSAFDDALEELAAGGPDGVELIAAYMPGLLRGSIQSVYAELRSRGELEPALPALAPAPDLEALRRAVIASASTAALELGSIADPSVRVIQALERLERCAGVVGDADPWPGDLDTV
;
A
#
# COMPACT_ATOMS: atom_id res chain seq x y z
N MET A 1 -24.43 -39.22 -16.06
CA MET A 1 -25.46 -39.14 -15.01
C MET A 1 -26.06 -37.74 -15.11
N ALA A 2 -27.33 -37.62 -15.50
CA ALA A 2 -27.94 -36.31 -15.75
C ALA A 2 -28.07 -35.52 -14.44
N MET A 3 -27.45 -34.34 -14.41
CA MET A 3 -27.45 -33.41 -13.28
C MET A 3 -28.88 -32.91 -13.02
N VAL A 4 -29.52 -33.37 -11.93
CA VAL A 4 -30.84 -32.89 -11.51
C VAL A 4 -30.68 -31.59 -10.72
N GLY A 5 -31.36 -30.52 -11.16
CA GLY A 5 -31.80 -29.42 -10.30
C GLY A 5 -30.82 -28.28 -10.02
N GLY A 6 -30.14 -27.74 -11.04
CA GLY A 6 -29.45 -26.44 -10.93
C GLY A 6 -30.38 -25.26 -11.27
N PRO A 7 -30.12 -24.05 -10.78
CA PRO A 7 -30.81 -22.85 -11.24
C PRO A 7 -30.65 -22.70 -12.76
N ALA A 8 -31.64 -22.11 -13.43
CA ALA A 8 -31.52 -21.76 -14.83
C ALA A 8 -30.42 -20.68 -14.98
N TRP A 9 -29.25 -21.07 -15.46
CA TRP A 9 -28.13 -20.17 -15.73
C TRP A 9 -28.39 -19.39 -17.02
N THR A 10 -27.99 -18.12 -17.05
CA THR A 10 -27.85 -17.42 -18.33
C THR A 10 -26.66 -17.98 -19.11
N GLU A 11 -26.61 -17.72 -20.42
CA GLU A 11 -25.49 -18.14 -21.26
C GLU A 11 -24.14 -17.60 -20.74
N GLU A 12 -24.11 -16.31 -20.35
CA GLU A 12 -22.93 -15.68 -19.75
C GLU A 12 -22.51 -16.31 -18.42
N GLN A 13 -23.49 -16.67 -17.56
CA GLN A 13 -23.20 -17.36 -16.30
C GLN A 13 -22.68 -18.77 -16.54
N LEU A 14 -23.22 -19.48 -17.53
CA LEU A 14 -22.78 -20.82 -17.88
C LEU A 14 -21.36 -20.81 -18.43
N ASP A 15 -21.05 -19.90 -19.35
CA ASP A 15 -19.69 -19.69 -19.86
C ASP A 15 -18.71 -19.39 -18.71
N ALA A 16 -19.10 -18.50 -17.80
CA ALA A 16 -18.35 -18.21 -16.59
C ALA A 16 -18.20 -19.41 -15.63
N VAL A 17 -19.16 -20.32 -15.58
CA VAL A 17 -19.07 -21.55 -14.77
C VAL A 17 -18.15 -22.58 -15.44
N GLU A 18 -18.14 -22.66 -16.77
CA GLU A 18 -17.48 -23.74 -17.53
C GLU A 18 -16.05 -23.41 -17.95
N ARG A 19 -15.71 -22.15 -18.18
CA ARG A 19 -14.36 -21.76 -18.64
C ARG A 19 -13.27 -22.19 -17.66
N ARG A 20 -12.28 -22.97 -18.09
CA ARG A 20 -11.14 -23.42 -17.24
C ARG A 20 -9.80 -22.76 -17.52
N SER A 21 -9.64 -22.13 -18.67
CA SER A 21 -8.37 -21.57 -19.13
C SER A 21 -8.35 -20.03 -19.12
N GLY A 22 -7.19 -19.50 -18.74
CA GLY A 22 -6.90 -18.07 -18.69
C GLY A 22 -7.64 -17.34 -17.57
N ASP A 23 -7.44 -16.02 -17.55
CA ASP A 23 -8.04 -15.15 -16.55
C ASP A 23 -9.50 -14.83 -16.92
N LEU A 24 -10.35 -14.74 -15.90
CA LEU A 24 -11.76 -14.39 -16.02
C LEU A 24 -12.10 -13.29 -15.02
N LEU A 25 -12.58 -12.16 -15.53
CA LEU A 25 -13.16 -11.09 -14.74
C LEU A 25 -14.68 -11.16 -14.86
N LEU A 26 -15.36 -11.33 -13.72
CA LEU A 26 -16.81 -11.28 -13.64
C LEU A 26 -17.26 -9.90 -13.17
N ASP A 27 -17.54 -9.02 -14.14
CA ASP A 27 -18.19 -7.74 -13.87
C ASP A 27 -19.71 -7.93 -13.85
N ALA A 28 -20.33 -7.68 -12.69
CA ALA A 28 -21.78 -7.79 -12.59
C ALA A 28 -22.34 -6.92 -11.46
N ALA A 29 -23.57 -6.43 -11.64
CA ALA A 29 -24.28 -5.65 -10.63
C ALA A 29 -24.61 -6.47 -9.36
N ALA A 30 -24.98 -5.82 -8.26
CA ALA A 30 -25.49 -6.52 -7.08
C ALA A 30 -26.72 -7.38 -7.45
N GLY A 31 -26.85 -8.58 -6.86
CA GLY A 31 -27.99 -9.47 -7.12
C GLY A 31 -27.92 -10.31 -8.42
N SER A 32 -26.92 -10.11 -9.27
CA SER A 32 -26.70 -10.86 -10.53
C SER A 32 -26.26 -12.33 -10.39
N GLY A 33 -26.12 -12.83 -9.16
CA GLY A 33 -25.73 -14.23 -8.92
C GLY A 33 -24.23 -14.53 -9.00
N LYS A 34 -23.34 -13.52 -8.94
CA LYS A 34 -21.87 -13.72 -8.90
C LYS A 34 -21.43 -14.82 -7.95
N THR A 35 -21.93 -14.79 -6.71
CA THR A 35 -21.61 -15.80 -5.70
C THR A 35 -22.06 -17.19 -6.13
N SER A 36 -23.24 -17.31 -6.74
CA SER A 36 -23.74 -18.60 -7.24
C SER A 36 -22.87 -19.13 -8.37
N VAL A 37 -22.43 -18.27 -9.29
CA VAL A 37 -21.47 -18.63 -10.36
C VAL A 37 -20.16 -19.14 -9.76
N LEU A 38 -19.58 -18.45 -8.78
CA LEU A 38 -18.34 -18.87 -8.13
C LEU A 38 -18.49 -20.20 -7.38
N VAL A 39 -19.61 -20.41 -6.68
CA VAL A 39 -19.91 -21.67 -5.98
C VAL A 39 -20.03 -22.83 -6.97
N GLU A 40 -20.80 -22.66 -8.05
CA GLU A 40 -20.99 -23.73 -9.04
C GLU A 40 -19.68 -24.01 -9.79
N ARG A 41 -18.91 -22.97 -10.12
CA ARG A 41 -17.57 -23.11 -10.71
C ARG A 41 -16.62 -23.91 -9.81
N PHE A 42 -16.62 -23.66 -8.50
CA PHE A 42 -15.85 -24.44 -7.53
C PHE A 42 -16.31 -25.91 -7.54
N VAL A 43 -17.61 -26.13 -7.45
CA VAL A 43 -18.18 -27.49 -7.34
C VAL A 43 -17.92 -28.32 -8.59
N ARG A 44 -18.08 -27.74 -9.79
CA ARG A 44 -17.77 -28.43 -11.05
C ARG A 44 -16.29 -28.70 -11.19
N ALA A 45 -15.41 -27.79 -10.77
CA ALA A 45 -13.97 -28.06 -10.72
C ALA A 45 -13.65 -29.30 -9.88
N VAL A 46 -14.33 -29.47 -8.75
CA VAL A 46 -14.13 -30.64 -7.88
C VAL A 46 -14.72 -31.92 -8.47
N LEU A 47 -15.97 -31.88 -8.92
CA LEU A 47 -16.72 -33.09 -9.27
C LEU A 47 -16.53 -33.55 -10.72
N GLU A 48 -16.34 -32.61 -11.64
CA GLU A 48 -16.23 -32.89 -13.08
C GLU A 48 -14.77 -32.96 -13.51
N ASP A 49 -13.94 -32.04 -13.02
CA ASP A 49 -12.53 -31.94 -13.41
C ASP A 49 -11.58 -32.69 -12.46
N GLY A 50 -12.09 -33.22 -11.34
CA GLY A 50 -11.31 -34.00 -10.38
C GLY A 50 -10.30 -33.18 -9.57
N VAL A 51 -10.51 -31.87 -9.45
CA VAL A 51 -9.64 -31.00 -8.64
C VAL A 51 -9.91 -31.24 -7.16
N GLU A 52 -8.85 -31.52 -6.40
CA GLU A 52 -8.97 -31.65 -4.95
C GLU A 52 -9.45 -30.33 -4.32
N VAL A 53 -10.36 -30.41 -3.36
CA VAL A 53 -10.94 -29.22 -2.67
C VAL A 53 -9.84 -28.31 -2.10
N GLY A 54 -8.76 -28.89 -1.58
CA GLY A 54 -7.62 -28.16 -1.02
C GLY A 54 -6.74 -27.46 -2.07
N ALA A 55 -6.85 -27.83 -3.35
CA ALA A 55 -6.09 -27.24 -4.44
C ALA A 55 -6.73 -25.94 -5.00
N ILE A 56 -7.94 -25.58 -4.54
CA ILE A 56 -8.63 -24.36 -4.95
C ILE A 56 -8.46 -23.28 -3.89
N LEU A 57 -7.79 -22.18 -4.23
CA LEU A 57 -7.67 -21.00 -3.39
C LEU A 57 -8.86 -20.06 -3.63
N THR A 58 -9.66 -19.81 -2.60
CA THR A 58 -10.79 -18.88 -2.63
C THR A 58 -10.56 -17.76 -1.62
N ILE A 59 -10.44 -16.53 -2.11
CA ILE A 59 -10.18 -15.34 -1.29
C ILE A 59 -11.43 -14.44 -1.25
N THR A 60 -11.78 -13.96 -0.06
CA THR A 60 -12.86 -12.97 0.16
C THR A 60 -12.35 -11.75 0.91
N PHE A 61 -13.13 -10.67 0.93
CA PHE A 61 -12.76 -9.45 1.66
C PHE A 61 -12.94 -9.58 3.18
N THR A 62 -13.95 -10.32 3.63
CA THR A 62 -14.26 -10.48 5.06
C THR A 62 -14.32 -11.94 5.47
N GLU A 63 -14.07 -12.21 6.74
CA GLU A 63 -14.22 -13.55 7.34
C GLU A 63 -15.66 -14.07 7.24
N LYS A 64 -16.64 -13.17 7.38
CA LYS A 64 -18.05 -13.51 7.17
C LYS A 64 -18.32 -13.99 5.75
N ALA A 65 -17.80 -13.29 4.74
CA ALA A 65 -17.96 -13.70 3.35
C ALA A 65 -17.23 -15.03 3.06
N ALA A 66 -16.07 -15.28 3.67
CA ALA A 66 -15.38 -16.56 3.57
C ALA A 66 -16.21 -17.70 4.17
N ALA A 67 -16.80 -17.48 5.35
CA ALA A 67 -17.68 -18.44 6.02
C ALA A 67 -18.93 -18.74 5.17
N GLU A 68 -19.61 -17.71 4.68
CA GLU A 68 -20.76 -17.86 3.79
C GLU A 68 -20.41 -18.59 2.48
N MET A 69 -19.27 -18.29 1.87
CA MET A 69 -18.79 -18.98 0.67
C MET A 69 -18.54 -20.48 0.95
N ARG A 70 -17.86 -20.79 2.06
CA ARG A 70 -17.61 -22.17 2.49
C ARG A 70 -18.91 -22.94 2.72
N ASP A 71 -19.88 -22.34 3.41
CA ASP A 71 -21.15 -22.99 3.70
C ASP A 71 -21.98 -23.24 2.43
N ARG A 72 -21.96 -22.31 1.47
CA ARG A 72 -22.61 -22.49 0.15
C ARG A 72 -21.97 -23.63 -0.64
N ILE A 73 -20.65 -23.66 -0.74
CA ILE A 73 -19.91 -24.75 -1.43
C ILE A 73 -20.20 -26.09 -0.76
N ARG A 74 -20.10 -26.16 0.56
CA ARG A 74 -20.37 -27.36 1.35
C ARG A 74 -21.80 -27.85 1.17
N GLY A 75 -22.78 -26.94 1.22
CA GLY A 75 -24.19 -27.24 1.00
C GLY A 75 -24.41 -27.83 -0.38
N ARG A 76 -23.85 -27.18 -1.41
CA ARG A 76 -23.96 -27.64 -2.80
C ARG A 76 -23.33 -29.01 -3.04
N LEU A 77 -22.15 -29.28 -2.48
CA LEU A 77 -21.52 -30.60 -2.53
C LEU A 77 -22.38 -31.67 -1.85
N ARG A 78 -23.01 -31.36 -0.71
CA ARG A 78 -23.92 -32.28 -0.01
C ARG A 78 -25.18 -32.59 -0.82
N GLU A 79 -25.77 -31.58 -1.46
CA GLU A 79 -26.94 -31.76 -2.34
C GLU A 79 -26.63 -32.72 -3.49
N LEU A 80 -25.40 -32.69 -4.01
CA LEU A 80 -24.93 -33.57 -5.08
C LEU A 80 -24.42 -34.93 -4.59
N GLY A 81 -24.52 -35.23 -3.29
CA GLY A 81 -24.07 -36.50 -2.70
C GLY A 81 -22.56 -36.61 -2.50
N ALA A 82 -21.79 -35.55 -2.73
CA ALA A 82 -20.34 -35.48 -2.57
C ALA A 82 -19.94 -35.24 -1.10
N VAL A 83 -20.28 -36.20 -0.23
CA VAL A 83 -20.12 -36.07 1.23
C VAL A 83 -18.65 -35.95 1.65
N ARG A 84 -17.74 -36.63 0.95
CA ARG A 84 -16.30 -36.60 1.26
C ARG A 84 -15.73 -35.21 0.97
N GLU A 85 -16.02 -34.69 -0.21
CA GLU A 85 -15.60 -33.39 -0.71
C GLU A 85 -16.20 -32.28 0.16
N ALA A 86 -17.48 -32.42 0.55
CA ALA A 86 -18.13 -31.50 1.48
C ALA A 86 -17.42 -31.42 2.84
N ARG A 87 -16.93 -32.54 3.39
CA ARG A 87 -16.12 -32.54 4.62
C ARG A 87 -14.76 -31.88 4.41
N ALA A 88 -14.11 -32.11 3.27
CA ALA A 88 -12.83 -31.51 2.94
C ALA A 88 -12.85 -29.96 2.91
N THR A 89 -14.04 -29.34 2.73
CA THR A 89 -14.20 -27.87 2.81
C THR A 89 -13.78 -27.25 4.14
N GLU A 90 -13.72 -28.02 5.23
CA GLU A 90 -13.26 -27.54 6.54
C GLU A 90 -11.78 -27.17 6.54
N GLY A 91 -10.95 -27.93 5.82
CA GLY A 91 -9.51 -27.68 5.66
C GLY A 91 -9.14 -26.90 4.40
N ALA A 92 -10.12 -26.48 3.61
CA ALA A 92 -9.88 -25.81 2.34
C ALA A 92 -9.42 -24.36 2.50
N SER A 93 -8.67 -23.86 1.52
CA SER A 93 -8.18 -22.49 1.44
C SER A 93 -9.28 -21.49 1.04
N ILE A 94 -10.32 -21.38 1.86
CA ILE A 94 -11.43 -20.42 1.72
C ILE A 94 -11.32 -19.39 2.86
N SER A 95 -10.74 -18.22 2.61
CA SER A 95 -10.46 -17.25 3.68
C SER A 95 -10.34 -15.82 3.15
N THR A 96 -10.05 -14.87 4.04
CA THR A 96 -9.51 -13.59 3.61
C THR A 96 -8.10 -13.71 3.06
N ILE A 97 -7.62 -12.67 2.38
CA ILE A 97 -6.21 -12.55 1.95
C ILE A 97 -5.27 -12.61 3.15
N HIS A 98 -5.59 -11.89 4.24
CA HIS A 98 -4.81 -11.89 5.48
C HIS A 98 -4.76 -13.28 6.11
N GLY A 99 -5.90 -13.98 6.19
CA GLY A 99 -5.96 -15.34 6.70
C GLY A 99 -5.13 -16.33 5.87
N PHE A 100 -5.11 -16.16 4.54
CA PHE A 100 -4.25 -16.95 3.66
C PHE A 100 -2.77 -16.65 3.90
N CYS A 101 -2.36 -15.37 3.87
CA CYS A 101 -0.98 -14.96 4.10
C CYS A 101 -0.47 -15.43 5.46
N ALA A 102 -1.29 -15.33 6.52
CA ALA A 102 -0.90 -15.80 7.85
C ALA A 102 -0.67 -17.32 7.89
N ARG A 103 -1.51 -18.13 7.19
CA ARG A 103 -1.27 -19.58 7.08
C ARG A 103 0.01 -19.88 6.30
N LEU A 104 0.25 -19.17 5.20
CA LEU A 104 1.44 -19.33 4.37
C LEU A 104 2.71 -19.02 5.17
N LEU A 105 2.71 -17.89 5.88
CA LEU A 105 3.80 -17.47 6.76
C LEU A 105 4.08 -18.49 7.86
N ARG A 106 3.05 -19.07 8.49
CA ARG A 106 3.23 -20.13 9.49
C ARG A 106 3.81 -21.42 8.88
N ALA A 107 3.34 -21.82 7.70
CA ALA A 107 3.84 -23.00 7.01
C ALA A 107 5.31 -22.87 6.57
N HIS A 108 5.78 -21.64 6.34
CA HIS A 108 7.12 -21.33 5.87
C HIS A 108 7.89 -20.39 6.81
N ALA A 109 7.61 -20.44 8.12
CA ALA A 109 8.09 -19.47 9.09
C ALA A 109 9.62 -19.37 9.12
N LEU A 110 10.32 -20.51 9.02
CA LEU A 110 11.78 -20.56 8.94
C LEU A 110 12.34 -19.83 7.73
N ALA A 111 11.73 -20.02 6.55
CA ALA A 111 12.16 -19.34 5.32
C ALA A 111 11.83 -17.83 5.37
N ALA A 112 10.75 -17.47 6.08
CA ALA A 112 10.34 -16.09 6.30
C ALA A 112 11.13 -15.39 7.43
N GLY A 113 11.98 -16.10 8.17
CA GLY A 113 12.74 -15.52 9.29
C GLY A 113 11.88 -15.08 10.47
N ILE A 114 10.71 -15.68 10.67
CA ILE A 114 9.76 -15.34 11.73
C ILE A 114 9.49 -16.55 12.63
N ASP A 115 9.04 -16.30 13.86
CA ASP A 115 8.57 -17.34 14.76
C ASP A 115 7.26 -17.96 14.21
N PRO A 116 7.14 -19.29 14.05
CA PRO A 116 5.89 -19.92 13.62
C PRO A 116 4.70 -19.66 14.58
N ALA A 117 4.97 -19.30 15.83
CA ALA A 117 3.99 -18.91 16.84
C ALA A 117 3.69 -17.40 16.83
N PHE A 118 4.05 -16.67 15.77
CA PHE A 118 3.77 -15.24 15.70
C PHE A 118 2.28 -14.92 15.88
N GLU A 119 2.05 -13.79 16.56
CA GLU A 119 0.74 -13.20 16.73
C GLU A 119 0.58 -12.01 15.80
N VAL A 120 -0.62 -11.89 15.20
CA VAL A 120 -0.98 -10.68 14.45
C VAL A 120 -1.47 -9.67 15.48
N LEU A 121 -0.77 -8.54 15.57
CA LEU A 121 -1.18 -7.45 16.46
C LEU A 121 -2.45 -6.79 15.94
N ASP A 122 -3.36 -6.45 16.86
CA ASP A 122 -4.43 -5.51 16.56
C ASP A 122 -3.87 -4.10 16.37
N GLU A 123 -4.65 -3.24 15.72
CA GLU A 123 -4.25 -1.87 15.39
C GLU A 123 -3.77 -1.08 16.62
N GLN A 124 -4.44 -1.24 17.76
CA GLN A 124 -4.09 -0.49 18.97
C GLN A 124 -2.77 -0.96 19.57
N ARG A 125 -2.52 -2.27 19.59
CA ARG A 125 -1.26 -2.86 20.05
C ARG A 125 -0.12 -2.48 19.11
N ALA A 126 -0.35 -2.55 17.79
CA ALA A 126 0.62 -2.14 16.79
C ALA A 126 1.00 -0.67 16.95
N GLN A 127 0.00 0.22 17.12
CA GLN A 127 0.25 1.64 17.32
C GLN A 127 1.03 1.92 18.62
N ARG A 128 0.65 1.29 19.74
CA ARG A 128 1.40 1.45 21.00
C ARG A 128 2.86 1.01 20.87
N LEU A 129 3.11 -0.09 20.15
CA LEU A 129 4.47 -0.56 19.91
C LEU A 129 5.25 0.42 19.03
N ALA A 130 4.62 0.95 17.97
CA ALA A 130 5.22 1.97 17.12
C ALA A 130 5.50 3.28 17.88
N ASP A 131 4.65 3.64 18.84
CA ASP A 131 4.86 4.82 19.68
C ASP A 131 6.04 4.63 20.63
N SER A 132 6.14 3.46 21.28
CA SER A 132 7.27 3.12 22.14
C SER A 132 8.59 3.08 21.36
N ALA A 133 8.60 2.45 20.19
CA ALA A 133 9.80 2.38 19.35
C ALA A 133 10.26 3.77 18.88
N PHE A 134 9.31 4.68 18.62
CA PHE A 134 9.64 6.07 18.31
C PHE A 134 10.21 6.81 19.52
N ASP A 135 9.65 6.60 20.72
CA ASP A 135 10.16 7.22 21.95
C ASP A 135 11.59 6.77 22.22
N ASP A 136 11.87 5.47 22.12
CA ASP A 136 13.21 4.90 22.29
C ASP A 136 14.21 5.50 21.27
N ALA A 137 13.80 5.63 20.00
CA ALA A 137 14.65 6.23 18.95
C ALA A 137 14.90 7.73 19.18
N LEU A 138 13.93 8.45 19.74
CA LEU A 138 14.05 9.87 20.08
C LEU A 138 15.02 10.07 21.25
N GLU A 139 14.95 9.21 22.25
CA GLU A 139 15.88 9.20 23.39
C GLU A 139 17.31 8.89 22.93
N GLU A 140 17.49 7.91 22.05
CA GLU A 140 18.79 7.58 21.47
C GLU A 140 19.37 8.77 20.67
N LEU A 141 18.56 9.41 19.84
CA LEU A 141 18.95 10.59 19.08
C LEU A 141 19.36 11.76 19.99
N ALA A 142 18.59 12.02 21.05
CA ALA A 142 18.89 13.08 22.01
C ALA A 142 20.18 12.78 22.81
N ALA A 143 20.46 11.50 23.09
CA ALA A 143 21.68 11.07 23.76
C ALA A 143 22.93 11.18 22.87
N GLY A 144 22.76 11.22 21.54
CA GLY A 144 23.83 11.31 20.55
C GLY A 144 24.56 12.65 20.53
N GLY A 145 23.98 13.72 21.06
CA GLY A 145 24.61 15.04 21.12
C GLY A 145 23.64 16.21 21.02
N PRO A 146 24.15 17.46 21.07
CA PRO A 146 23.33 18.67 20.99
C PRO A 146 22.56 18.77 19.66
N ASP A 147 23.14 18.32 18.55
CA ASP A 147 22.50 18.42 17.22
C ASP A 147 21.20 17.60 17.13
N GLY A 148 21.18 16.41 17.75
CA GLY A 148 19.98 15.60 17.87
C GLY A 148 18.89 16.31 18.67
N VAL A 149 19.26 16.95 19.79
CA VAL A 149 18.32 17.74 20.61
C VAL A 149 17.78 18.94 19.83
N GLU A 150 18.64 19.64 19.10
CA GLU A 150 18.25 20.78 18.26
C GLU A 150 17.29 20.36 17.14
N LEU A 151 17.54 19.23 16.47
CA LEU A 151 16.65 18.69 15.45
C LEU A 151 15.27 18.36 16.03
N ILE A 152 15.23 17.70 17.19
CA ILE A 152 13.98 17.36 17.87
C ILE A 152 13.20 18.63 18.24
N ALA A 153 13.89 19.65 18.75
CA ALA A 153 13.28 20.92 19.11
C ALA A 153 12.76 21.69 17.89
N ALA A 154 13.50 21.67 16.77
CA ALA A 154 13.13 22.35 15.53
C ALA A 154 11.86 21.77 14.90
N TYR A 155 11.73 20.44 14.89
CA TYR A 155 10.61 19.76 14.23
C TYR A 155 9.48 19.37 15.16
N MET A 156 9.66 19.46 16.48
CA MET A 156 8.73 19.01 17.52
C MET A 156 8.46 17.49 17.50
N PRO A 157 8.49 16.80 18.65
CA PRO A 157 8.32 15.34 18.70
C PRO A 157 7.04 14.81 18.03
N GLY A 158 5.92 15.54 18.14
CA GLY A 158 4.64 15.11 17.58
C GLY A 158 4.61 15.08 16.06
N LEU A 159 5.23 16.06 15.39
CA LEU A 159 5.28 16.10 13.92
C LEU A 159 6.26 15.04 13.41
N LEU A 160 7.43 14.90 14.06
CA LEU A 160 8.40 13.85 13.74
C LEU A 160 7.76 12.46 13.80
N ARG A 161 6.97 12.17 14.85
CA ARG A 161 6.29 10.88 15.00
C ARG A 161 5.37 10.58 13.82
N GLY A 162 4.47 11.51 13.51
CA GLY A 162 3.51 11.34 12.41
C GLY A 162 4.22 11.14 11.06
N SER A 163 5.24 11.96 10.78
CA SER A 163 6.01 11.86 9.54
C SER A 163 6.78 10.54 9.42
N ILE A 164 7.51 10.14 10.47
CA ILE A 164 8.30 8.90 10.45
C ILE A 164 7.40 7.68 10.34
N GLN A 165 6.34 7.59 11.16
CA GLN A 165 5.42 6.46 11.12
C GLN A 165 4.69 6.37 9.75
N SER A 166 4.32 7.51 9.15
CA SER A 166 3.71 7.56 7.82
C SER A 166 4.66 7.06 6.73
N VAL A 167 5.90 7.56 6.70
CA VAL A 167 6.91 7.12 5.71
C VAL A 167 7.25 5.64 5.91
N TYR A 168 7.43 5.20 7.15
CA TYR A 168 7.65 3.80 7.47
C TYR A 168 6.51 2.92 6.92
N ALA A 169 5.25 3.28 7.18
CA ALA A 169 4.09 2.55 6.67
C ALA A 169 4.05 2.51 5.14
N GLU A 170 4.40 3.61 4.46
CA GLU A 170 4.46 3.67 3.01
C GLU A 170 5.53 2.74 2.44
N LEU A 171 6.76 2.76 2.97
CA LEU A 171 7.84 1.88 2.53
C LEU A 171 7.49 0.40 2.78
N ARG A 172 6.92 0.08 3.95
CA ARG A 172 6.41 -1.26 4.25
C ARG A 172 5.34 -1.72 3.26
N SER A 173 4.44 -0.83 2.83
CA SER A 173 3.38 -1.15 1.86
C SER A 173 3.91 -1.54 0.48
N ARG A 174 5.13 -1.09 0.13
CA ARG A 174 5.84 -1.45 -1.10
C ARG A 174 6.60 -2.77 -0.99
N GLY A 175 6.62 -3.39 0.18
CA GLY A 175 7.30 -4.66 0.44
C GLY A 175 8.72 -4.52 0.96
N GLU A 176 9.14 -3.32 1.39
CA GLU A 176 10.46 -3.15 2.03
C GLU A 176 10.43 -3.75 3.44
N LEU A 177 11.22 -4.80 3.67
CA LEU A 177 11.24 -5.50 4.95
C LEU A 177 12.00 -4.73 6.04
N GLU A 178 13.05 -4.02 5.64
CA GLU A 178 13.83 -3.13 6.48
C GLU A 178 13.80 -1.74 5.81
N PRO A 179 12.72 -0.95 6.02
CA PRO A 179 12.60 0.36 5.42
C PRO A 179 13.79 1.24 5.76
N ALA A 180 14.46 1.76 4.74
CA ALA A 180 15.49 2.76 4.87
C ALA A 180 15.11 3.96 4.02
N LEU A 181 15.36 5.17 4.52
CA LEU A 181 15.25 6.34 3.67
C LEU A 181 16.25 6.20 2.51
N PRO A 182 15.85 6.50 1.28
CA PRO A 182 16.80 6.53 0.18
C PRO A 182 17.89 7.54 0.51
N ALA A 183 19.13 7.24 0.11
CA ALA A 183 20.21 8.20 0.24
C ALA A 183 19.79 9.52 -0.42
N LEU A 184 20.02 10.63 0.29
CA LEU A 184 19.81 11.95 -0.30
C LEU A 184 20.67 12.03 -1.56
N ALA A 185 20.04 12.43 -2.66
CA ALA A 185 20.79 12.72 -3.87
C ALA A 185 21.87 13.77 -3.54
N PRO A 186 23.05 13.70 -4.20
CA PRO A 186 24.05 14.73 -4.02
C PRO A 186 23.41 16.09 -4.24
N ALA A 187 23.82 17.08 -3.44
CA ALA A 187 23.34 18.43 -3.61
C ALA A 187 23.46 18.81 -5.09
N PRO A 188 22.37 19.29 -5.73
CA PRO A 188 22.52 19.86 -7.05
C PRO A 188 23.54 21.00 -6.96
N ASP A 189 24.10 21.45 -8.08
CA ASP A 189 24.94 22.66 -8.08
C ASP A 189 24.07 23.87 -7.73
N LEU A 190 23.87 24.09 -6.42
CA LEU A 190 23.02 25.13 -5.86
C LEU A 190 23.51 26.50 -6.31
N GLU A 191 24.82 26.64 -6.48
CA GLU A 191 25.45 27.87 -6.97
C GLU A 191 25.17 28.08 -8.47
N ALA A 192 25.20 27.04 -9.29
CA ALA A 192 24.76 27.15 -10.69
C ALA A 192 23.26 27.46 -10.81
N LEU A 193 22.41 26.80 -10.00
CA LEU A 193 20.98 27.10 -9.96
C LEU A 193 20.72 28.54 -9.52
N ARG A 194 21.42 29.01 -8.50
CA ARG A 194 21.41 30.40 -8.04
C ARG A 194 21.81 31.36 -9.15
N ARG A 195 22.94 31.12 -9.84
CA ARG A 195 23.37 31.93 -10.98
C ARG A 195 22.32 31.96 -12.07
N ALA A 196 21.69 30.82 -12.39
CA ALA A 196 20.64 30.74 -13.40
C ALA A 196 19.38 31.53 -12.99
N VAL A 197 18.95 31.44 -11.73
CA VAL A 197 17.82 32.21 -11.20
C VAL A 197 18.11 33.71 -11.23
N ILE A 198 19.29 34.14 -10.77
CA ILE A 198 19.71 35.56 -10.80
C ILE A 198 19.78 36.08 -12.23
N ALA A 199 20.36 35.30 -13.16
CA ALA A 199 20.44 35.68 -14.57
C ALA A 199 19.05 35.81 -15.20
N SER A 200 18.13 34.89 -14.88
CA SER A 200 16.74 34.92 -15.36
C SER A 200 15.97 36.12 -14.80
N ALA A 201 16.11 36.40 -13.51
CA ALA A 201 15.52 37.57 -12.86
C ALA A 201 16.06 38.89 -13.45
N SER A 202 17.37 38.96 -13.70
CA SER A 202 18.02 40.12 -14.33
C SER A 202 17.52 40.35 -15.75
N THR A 203 17.34 39.27 -16.52
CA THR A 203 16.80 39.34 -17.88
C THR A 203 15.36 39.86 -17.88
N ALA A 204 14.51 39.30 -17.01
CA ALA A 204 13.13 39.75 -16.86
C ALA A 204 13.05 41.22 -16.40
N ALA A 205 13.95 41.66 -15.50
CA ALA A 205 14.00 43.05 -15.06
C ALA A 205 14.41 44.00 -16.19
N LEU A 206 15.36 43.61 -17.05
CA LEU A 206 15.76 44.39 -18.21
C LEU A 206 14.62 44.50 -19.24
N GLU A 207 13.92 43.41 -19.53
CA GLU A 207 12.76 43.41 -20.44
C GLU A 207 11.64 44.31 -19.92
N LEU A 208 11.24 44.16 -18.66
CA LEU A 208 10.21 44.99 -18.04
C LEU A 208 10.61 46.46 -17.91
N GLY A 209 11.89 46.72 -17.60
CA GLY A 209 12.45 48.07 -17.51
C GLY A 209 12.58 48.78 -18.86
N SER A 210 12.51 48.05 -19.98
CA SER A 210 12.54 48.62 -21.33
C SER A 210 11.19 49.16 -21.81
N ILE A 211 10.11 48.92 -21.08
CA ILE A 211 8.75 49.37 -21.43
C ILE A 211 8.64 50.89 -21.20
N ALA A 212 8.31 51.64 -22.26
CA ALA A 212 8.02 53.06 -22.16
C ALA A 212 6.64 53.29 -21.50
N ASP A 213 6.60 54.16 -20.49
CA ASP A 213 5.44 54.45 -19.63
C ASP A 213 4.90 53.20 -18.89
N PRO A 214 5.67 52.64 -17.93
CA PRO A 214 5.32 51.39 -17.28
C PRO A 214 4.10 51.54 -16.36
N SER A 215 3.14 50.62 -16.50
CA SER A 215 2.01 50.55 -15.58
C SER A 215 2.45 50.25 -14.13
N VAL A 216 1.60 50.59 -13.16
CA VAL A 216 1.83 50.28 -11.72
C VAL A 216 2.15 48.80 -11.48
N ARG A 217 1.58 47.88 -12.26
CA ARG A 217 1.87 46.43 -12.15
C ARG A 217 3.29 46.08 -12.58
N VAL A 218 3.84 46.77 -13.57
CA VAL A 218 5.22 46.56 -14.05
C VAL A 218 6.21 47.05 -13.01
N ILE A 219 5.94 48.22 -12.41
CA ILE A 219 6.76 48.77 -11.32
C ILE A 219 6.77 47.80 -10.11
N GLN A 220 5.60 47.31 -9.70
CA GLN A 220 5.51 46.32 -8.61
C GLN A 220 6.21 44.99 -8.94
N ALA A 221 6.23 44.57 -10.21
CA ALA A 221 6.95 43.37 -10.64
C ALA A 221 8.47 43.55 -10.54
N LEU A 222 9.00 44.71 -10.94
CA LEU A 222 10.42 45.05 -10.79
C LEU A 222 10.84 45.05 -9.31
N GLU A 223 10.07 45.69 -8.43
CA GLU A 223 10.33 45.70 -6.97
C GLU A 223 10.26 44.29 -6.34
N ARG A 224 9.46 43.39 -6.90
CA ARG A 224 9.41 41.98 -6.46
C ARG A 224 10.64 41.21 -6.92
N LEU A 225 11.08 41.39 -8.16
CA LEU A 225 12.28 40.76 -8.70
C LEU A 225 13.53 41.17 -7.92
N GLU A 226 13.65 42.45 -7.55
CA GLU A 226 14.76 42.96 -6.75
C GLU A 226 14.78 42.35 -5.33
N ARG A 227 13.62 42.20 -4.69
CA ARG A 227 13.51 41.51 -3.39
C ARG A 227 13.87 40.03 -3.49
N CYS A 228 13.41 39.33 -4.53
CA CYS A 228 13.77 37.93 -4.74
C CYS A 228 15.29 37.75 -4.86
N ALA A 229 16.00 38.66 -5.54
CA ALA A 229 17.44 38.61 -5.67
C ALA A 229 18.17 38.70 -4.30
N GLY A 230 17.61 39.45 -3.35
CA GLY A 230 18.13 39.54 -1.98
C GLY A 230 17.92 38.26 -1.16
N VAL A 231 16.79 37.58 -1.32
CA VAL A 231 16.46 36.35 -0.57
C VAL A 231 17.32 35.16 -1.01
N VAL A 232 17.67 35.06 -2.29
CA VAL A 232 18.60 34.04 -2.81
C VAL A 232 20.06 34.32 -2.34
N GLY A 233 20.27 35.41 -1.60
CA GLY A 233 21.52 35.86 -0.99
C GLY A 233 22.13 34.88 0.01
N ASP A 234 21.31 34.44 0.95
CA ASP A 234 21.67 33.66 2.14
C ASP A 234 21.41 32.17 1.86
N ALA A 235 22.41 31.32 2.05
CA ALA A 235 22.28 29.89 1.80
C ALA A 235 21.88 29.17 3.09
N ASP A 236 20.74 28.48 3.07
CA ASP A 236 20.49 27.38 4.00
C ASP A 236 21.36 26.18 3.57
N PRO A 237 21.93 25.42 4.54
CA PRO A 237 22.71 24.23 4.22
C PRO A 237 21.85 23.16 3.51
N TRP A 238 22.45 22.40 2.60
CA TRP A 238 21.75 21.27 1.99
C TRP A 238 21.48 20.22 3.06
N PRO A 239 20.29 19.57 3.08
CA PRO A 239 19.98 18.57 4.11
C PRO A 239 21.01 17.43 4.24
N GLY A 240 21.67 17.05 3.14
CA GLY A 240 22.71 16.02 3.13
C GLY A 240 24.08 16.47 3.67
N ASP A 241 24.28 17.77 3.88
CA ASP A 241 25.51 18.30 4.49
C ASP A 241 25.44 18.23 6.03
N LEU A 242 24.25 18.02 6.60
CA LEU A 242 24.03 17.87 8.05
C LEU A 242 24.59 16.56 8.61
N ASP A 243 24.86 15.56 7.76
CA ASP A 243 25.46 14.27 8.17
C ASP A 243 26.99 14.36 8.36
N THR A 244 27.61 15.53 8.14
CA THR A 244 29.08 15.70 8.14
C THR A 244 29.63 16.57 9.27
N VAL A 245 28.79 17.00 10.21
CA VAL A 245 29.16 17.85 11.35
C VAL A 245 29.15 17.05 12.64
#